data_AF-A0A927W956-F1
#
_entry.id   AF-A0A927W956-F1
#
_cell.length_a   1.000
_cell.length_b   1.000
_cell.length_c   1.000
_cell.angle_alpha   90.00
_cell.angle_beta   90.00
_cell.angle_gamma   90.00
#
_symmetry.space_group_name_H-M   'P 1'
#
loop_
_entity.id
_entity.type
_entity.pdbx_description
1 polymer ?
#
loop_
_entity_poly.entity_id
_entity_poly.type
_entity_poly.pdbx_seq_one_letter_code
_entity_poly.pdbx_strand_id
1 'polypeptide(L)'
;MENRRSKMDKNIFLNLSWNASLNSQNKAINELASVESLDPNELIQPISKEYWENAAKVLNMIGYPRVEAAISGLFSWLQDMNWPGAMIVMELLKSLPKDVIIPYLESATNEAIDGDDEIWLINLSTFLIHLKLREHDFVSKKLYLTLLNATKY
;
A
#
# COMPACT_ATOMS: atom_id res chain seq x y z
N MET A 1 21.63 5.03 29.39
CA MET A 1 20.96 4.35 28.26
C MET A 1 19.97 5.35 27.70
N GLU A 2 20.43 6.13 26.73
CA GLU A 2 19.69 7.28 26.23
C GLU A 2 18.58 6.81 25.31
N ASN A 3 17.38 7.32 25.60
CA ASN A 3 16.11 6.94 25.03
C ASN A 3 16.13 7.21 23.51
N ARG A 4 16.23 6.17 22.67
CA ARG A 4 16.11 6.28 21.20
C ARG A 4 14.73 6.76 20.73
N ARG A 5 13.84 7.18 21.64
CA ARG A 5 12.66 8.01 21.34
C ARG A 5 12.99 9.49 21.16
N SER A 6 14.25 9.91 21.32
CA SER A 6 14.70 11.29 21.16
C SER A 6 14.85 11.67 19.68
N LYS A 7 13.82 12.33 19.15
CA LYS A 7 13.80 13.06 17.86
C LYS A 7 14.11 12.20 16.64
N MET A 8 13.11 11.47 16.15
CA MET A 8 13.02 11.31 14.70
C MET A 8 12.95 12.72 14.13
N ASP A 9 14.02 13.13 13.44
CA ASP A 9 14.09 14.46 12.87
C ASP A 9 12.90 14.56 11.91
N LYS A 10 11.88 15.39 12.21
CA LYS A 10 10.70 15.54 11.30
C LYS A 10 11.12 15.90 9.87
N ASN A 11 12.36 16.36 9.73
CA ASN A 11 13.08 16.60 8.50
C ASN A 11 13.33 15.34 7.64
N ILE A 12 13.31 14.13 8.21
CA ILE A 12 13.60 12.91 7.45
C ILE A 12 12.48 12.52 6.50
N PHE A 13 11.23 12.75 6.87
CA PHE A 13 10.08 12.57 5.97
C PHE A 13 10.15 13.55 4.78
N LEU A 14 10.66 14.77 4.99
CA LEU A 14 10.83 15.74 3.91
C LEU A 14 11.85 15.24 2.85
N ASN A 15 12.83 14.44 3.27
CA ASN A 15 13.81 13.83 2.38
C ASN A 15 13.25 12.67 1.55
N LEU A 16 12.00 12.22 1.79
CA LEU A 16 11.31 11.30 0.86
C LEU A 16 10.87 12.00 -0.42
N SER A 17 10.85 13.33 -0.48
CA SER A 17 10.52 14.05 -1.71
C SER A 17 11.50 13.69 -2.83
N TRP A 18 11.01 13.42 -4.05
CA TRP A 18 11.87 13.29 -5.22
C TRP A 18 12.66 14.58 -5.54
N ASN A 19 12.28 15.72 -4.94
CA ASN A 19 13.00 16.99 -5.06
C ASN A 19 14.27 17.03 -4.18
N ALA A 20 14.38 16.14 -3.19
CA ALA A 20 15.60 15.99 -2.40
C ALA A 20 16.69 15.31 -3.25
N SER A 21 17.97 15.45 -2.85
CA SER A 21 19.05 14.72 -3.53
C SER A 21 18.83 13.20 -3.43
N LEU A 22 19.27 12.44 -4.44
CA LEU A 22 19.15 10.97 -4.41
C LEU A 22 19.81 10.36 -3.15
N ASN A 23 20.92 10.94 -2.69
CA ASN A 23 21.57 10.54 -1.44
C ASN A 23 20.67 10.80 -0.21
N SER A 24 20.00 11.94 -0.16
CA SER A 24 19.04 12.26 0.90
C SER A 24 17.85 11.31 0.89
N GLN A 25 17.30 11.01 -0.30
CA GLN A 25 16.18 10.07 -0.47
C GLN A 25 16.57 8.67 0.01
N ASN A 26 17.68 8.13 -0.46
CA ASN A 26 18.16 6.81 -0.06
C ASN A 26 18.45 6.72 1.44
N LYS A 27 19.02 7.78 2.02
CA LYS A 27 19.24 7.87 3.47
C LYS A 27 17.92 7.83 4.24
N ALA A 28 16.93 8.64 3.81
CA ALA A 28 15.62 8.68 4.45
C ALA A 28 14.89 7.34 4.37
N ILE A 29 14.93 6.67 3.21
CA ILE A 29 14.31 5.36 3.02
C ILE A 29 14.92 4.33 3.99
N ASN A 30 16.24 4.23 4.03
CA ASN A 30 16.94 3.26 4.88
C ASN A 30 16.73 3.54 6.37
N GLU A 31 16.83 4.81 6.77
CA GLU A 31 16.66 5.20 8.17
C GLU A 31 15.24 4.93 8.64
N LEU A 32 14.21 5.37 7.90
CA LEU A 32 12.81 5.09 8.25
C LEU A 32 12.54 3.58 8.32
N ALA A 33 13.01 2.80 7.34
CA ALA A 33 12.83 1.35 7.36
C ALA A 33 13.48 0.67 8.59
N SER A 34 14.54 1.26 9.14
CA SER A 34 15.24 0.76 10.33
C SER A 34 14.57 1.12 11.67
N VAL A 35 13.61 2.07 11.68
CA VAL A 35 12.91 2.48 12.91
C VAL A 35 11.86 1.43 13.27
N GLU A 36 12.15 0.59 14.26
CA GLU A 36 11.23 -0.47 14.71
C GLU A 36 9.84 0.05 15.11
N SER A 37 9.77 1.23 15.73
CA SER A 37 8.53 1.85 16.20
C SER A 37 7.82 2.72 15.17
N LEU A 38 8.21 2.66 13.90
CA LEU A 38 7.56 3.41 12.83
C LEU A 38 6.12 2.92 12.67
N ASP A 39 5.16 3.84 12.72
CA ASP A 39 3.78 3.54 12.33
C ASP A 39 3.69 3.54 10.79
N PRO A 40 3.38 2.41 10.14
CA PRO A 40 3.29 2.35 8.68
C PRO A 40 2.19 3.26 8.11
N ASN A 41 1.18 3.65 8.91
CA ASN A 41 0.13 4.57 8.46
C ASN A 41 0.67 5.97 8.15
N GLU A 42 1.78 6.39 8.76
CA GLU A 42 2.43 7.67 8.45
C GLU A 42 3.01 7.72 7.02
N LEU A 43 3.10 6.57 6.34
CA LEU A 43 3.65 6.42 4.99
C LEU A 43 2.58 6.15 3.93
N ILE A 44 1.29 6.12 4.29
CA ILE A 44 0.21 5.98 3.31
C ILE A 44 -0.02 7.33 2.65
N GLN A 45 0.47 7.47 1.41
CA GLN A 45 0.31 8.64 0.55
C GLN A 45 0.63 9.98 1.26
N PRO A 46 1.82 10.12 1.90
CA PRO A 46 2.11 11.23 2.78
C PRO A 46 2.28 12.54 2.02
N ILE A 47 1.85 13.64 2.62
CA ILE A 47 2.06 15.04 2.20
C ILE A 47 1.50 15.35 0.79
N SER A 48 2.16 14.86 -0.26
CA SER A 48 1.85 15.09 -1.68
C SER A 48 2.59 14.08 -2.56
N LYS A 49 2.22 14.00 -3.85
CA LYS A 49 2.67 12.94 -4.77
C LYS A 49 4.19 12.77 -4.87
N GLU A 50 4.96 13.84 -4.66
CA GLU A 50 6.42 13.79 -4.71
C GLU A 50 7.07 12.95 -3.61
N TYR A 51 6.34 12.60 -2.54
CA TYR A 51 6.83 11.77 -1.43
C TYR A 51 6.43 10.30 -1.57
N TRP A 52 5.39 10.03 -2.36
CA TRP A 52 4.67 8.77 -2.36
C TRP A 52 5.55 7.60 -2.78
N GLU A 53 6.33 7.72 -3.86
CA GLU A 53 7.12 6.59 -4.37
C GLU A 53 8.15 6.12 -3.34
N ASN A 54 8.82 7.06 -2.67
CA ASN A 54 9.80 6.72 -1.65
C ASN A 54 9.14 6.23 -0.35
N ALA A 55 7.94 6.72 -0.02
CA ALA A 55 7.15 6.13 1.07
C ALA A 55 6.76 4.66 0.76
N ALA A 56 6.36 4.37 -0.47
CA ALA A 56 6.08 3.00 -0.92
C ALA A 56 7.32 2.10 -0.85
N LYS A 57 8.52 2.62 -1.16
CA LYS A 57 9.78 1.89 -0.98
C LYS A 57 10.03 1.53 0.49
N VAL A 58 9.78 2.47 1.42
CA VAL A 58 9.91 2.19 2.86
C VAL A 58 8.93 1.10 3.29
N LEU A 59 7.65 1.22 2.90
CA LEU A 59 6.61 0.22 3.20
C LEU A 59 7.01 -1.17 2.67
N ASN A 60 7.51 -1.23 1.43
CA ASN A 60 7.98 -2.48 0.84
C ASN A 60 9.19 -3.07 1.56
N MET A 61 10.11 -2.24 2.05
CA MET A 61 11.29 -2.68 2.81
C MET A 61 10.94 -3.21 4.20
N ILE A 62 9.99 -2.58 4.90
CA ILE A 62 9.60 -3.05 6.25
C ILE A 62 8.74 -4.30 6.19
N GLY A 63 7.92 -4.46 5.14
CA GLY A 63 7.17 -5.67 4.81
C GLY A 63 6.22 -6.16 5.91
N TYR A 64 5.65 -7.35 5.69
CA TYR A 64 4.85 -8.05 6.71
C TYR A 64 5.75 -8.67 7.79
N PRO A 65 5.38 -8.63 9.09
CA PRO A 65 4.11 -8.14 9.65
C PRO A 65 4.07 -6.63 9.94
N ARG A 66 5.16 -5.89 9.71
CA ARG A 66 5.26 -4.47 10.10
C ARG A 66 4.28 -3.56 9.36
N VAL A 67 3.85 -3.91 8.16
CA VAL A 67 2.84 -3.15 7.39
C VAL A 67 1.39 -3.50 7.72
N GLU A 68 1.12 -4.47 8.61
CA GLU A 68 -0.23 -5.00 8.84
C GLU A 68 -1.26 -3.91 9.15
N ALA A 69 -0.89 -2.98 10.03
CA ALA A 69 -1.76 -1.87 10.43
C ALA A 69 -2.10 -0.88 9.32
N ALA A 70 -1.43 -0.95 8.17
CA ALA A 70 -1.60 -0.04 7.04
C ALA A 70 -2.16 -0.72 5.78
N ILE A 71 -2.48 -2.03 5.82
CA ILE A 71 -2.94 -2.78 4.64
C ILE A 71 -4.16 -2.14 3.99
N SER A 72 -5.14 -1.67 4.77
CA SER A 72 -6.30 -0.94 4.23
C SER A 72 -5.87 0.27 3.39
N GLY A 73 -4.95 1.10 3.90
CA GLY A 73 -4.40 2.24 3.16
C GLY A 73 -3.55 1.86 1.95
N LEU A 74 -2.90 0.69 1.97
CA LEU A 74 -2.19 0.17 0.79
C LEU A 74 -3.16 -0.13 -0.36
N PHE A 75 -4.39 -0.58 -0.09
CA PHE A 75 -5.37 -0.82 -1.16
C PHE A 75 -5.84 0.47 -1.84
N SER A 76 -5.86 1.61 -1.14
CA SER A 76 -6.20 2.91 -1.72
C SER A 76 -5.25 3.32 -2.85
N TRP A 77 -3.99 2.88 -2.82
CA TRP A 77 -3.04 3.13 -3.90
C TRP A 77 -3.42 2.50 -5.23
N LEU A 78 -4.29 1.49 -5.22
CA LEU A 78 -4.76 0.82 -6.43
C LEU A 78 -5.91 1.56 -7.12
N GLN A 79 -6.36 2.71 -6.59
CA GLN A 79 -7.33 3.58 -7.27
C GLN A 79 -6.78 4.10 -8.61
N ASP A 80 -5.49 4.40 -8.68
CA ASP A 80 -4.83 4.86 -9.90
C ASP A 80 -3.40 4.31 -9.98
N MET A 81 -3.18 3.36 -10.88
CA MET A 81 -1.87 2.73 -11.09
C MET A 81 -0.80 3.69 -11.63
N ASN A 82 -1.17 4.92 -12.04
CA ASN A 82 -0.23 5.97 -12.41
C ASN A 82 0.31 6.75 -11.19
N TRP A 83 -0.23 6.53 -9.99
CA TRP A 83 0.28 7.20 -8.80
C TRP A 83 1.71 6.76 -8.47
N PRO A 84 2.61 7.70 -8.07
CA PRO A 84 4.02 7.39 -7.87
C PRO A 84 4.23 6.38 -6.74
N GLY A 85 4.54 5.13 -7.07
CA GLY A 85 4.68 4.03 -6.10
C GLY A 85 3.53 3.01 -6.09
N ALA A 86 2.46 3.20 -6.89
CA ALA A 86 1.32 2.28 -6.90
C ALA A 86 1.73 0.86 -7.31
N MET A 87 2.63 0.74 -8.31
CA MET A 87 3.21 -0.55 -8.70
C MET A 87 4.05 -1.19 -7.58
N ILE A 88 4.76 -0.40 -6.77
CA ILE A 88 5.53 -0.91 -5.63
C ILE A 88 4.56 -1.46 -4.58
N VAL A 89 3.48 -0.73 -4.28
CA VAL A 89 2.44 -1.17 -3.35
C VAL A 89 1.71 -2.40 -3.85
N MET A 90 1.43 -2.50 -5.15
CA MET A 90 0.84 -3.69 -5.78
C MET A 90 1.72 -4.93 -5.57
N GLU A 91 3.03 -4.83 -5.81
CA GLU A 91 3.95 -5.94 -5.57
C GLU A 91 4.09 -6.29 -4.09
N LEU A 92 4.09 -5.28 -3.20
CA LEU A 92 4.04 -5.51 -1.76
C LEU A 92 2.78 -6.31 -1.40
N LEU A 93 1.58 -5.83 -1.76
CA LEU A 93 0.30 -6.52 -1.49
C LEU A 93 0.28 -7.95 -2.01
N LYS A 94 0.89 -8.21 -3.19
CA LYS A 94 1.01 -9.56 -3.75
C LYS A 94 1.92 -10.49 -2.95
N SER A 95 2.85 -9.93 -2.17
CA SER A 95 3.78 -10.71 -1.33
C SER A 95 3.17 -11.12 0.02
N LEU A 96 2.05 -10.52 0.43
CA LEU A 96 1.41 -10.80 1.71
C LEU A 96 0.66 -12.15 1.69
N PRO A 97 0.46 -12.78 2.87
CA PRO A 97 -0.37 -13.97 2.98
C PRO A 97 -1.80 -13.74 2.49
N LYS A 98 -2.37 -14.71 1.78
CA LYS A 98 -3.72 -14.60 1.20
C LYS A 98 -4.80 -14.41 2.27
N ASP A 99 -4.73 -15.19 3.33
CA ASP A 99 -5.65 -15.10 4.47
C ASP A 99 -5.60 -13.72 5.14
N VAL A 100 -4.45 -13.05 5.12
CA VAL A 100 -4.29 -11.68 5.60
C VAL A 100 -4.93 -10.67 4.64
N ILE A 101 -4.71 -10.77 3.33
CA ILE A 101 -5.15 -9.73 2.37
C ILE A 101 -6.63 -9.78 2.01
N ILE A 102 -7.28 -10.95 2.07
CA ILE A 102 -8.66 -11.13 1.58
C ILE A 102 -9.66 -10.21 2.27
N PRO A 103 -9.70 -10.08 3.62
CA PRO A 103 -10.64 -9.18 4.28
C PRO A 103 -10.48 -7.71 3.84
N TYR A 104 -9.24 -7.28 3.58
CA TYR A 104 -8.95 -5.91 3.13
C TYR A 104 -9.30 -5.71 1.66
N LEU A 105 -9.09 -6.72 0.80
CA LEU A 105 -9.56 -6.70 -0.59
C LEU A 105 -11.10 -6.60 -0.65
N GLU A 106 -11.81 -7.34 0.21
CA GLU A 106 -13.26 -7.24 0.32
C GLU A 106 -13.72 -5.85 0.78
N SER A 107 -13.04 -5.25 1.76
CA SER A 107 -13.32 -3.86 2.20
C SER A 107 -13.11 -2.87 1.05
N ALA A 108 -11.94 -2.90 0.41
CA ALA A 108 -11.62 -2.02 -0.71
C ALA A 108 -12.60 -2.19 -1.89
N THR A 109 -13.09 -3.41 -2.12
CA THR A 109 -14.11 -3.67 -3.14
C THR A 109 -15.43 -3.00 -2.80
N ASN A 110 -15.89 -3.05 -1.54
CA ASN A 110 -17.09 -2.33 -1.13
C ASN A 110 -16.91 -0.82 -1.27
N GLU A 111 -15.77 -0.29 -0.82
CA GLU A 111 -15.46 1.14 -0.93
C GLU A 111 -15.46 1.62 -2.39
N ALA A 112 -14.88 0.84 -3.31
CA ALA A 112 -14.90 1.14 -4.73
C ALA A 112 -16.31 1.09 -5.34
N ILE A 113 -17.16 0.13 -4.92
CA ILE A 113 -18.57 0.06 -5.34
C ILE A 113 -19.35 1.28 -4.82
N ASP A 114 -19.23 1.58 -3.54
CA ASP A 114 -19.96 2.67 -2.88
C ASP A 114 -19.52 4.05 -3.42
N GLY A 115 -18.27 4.16 -3.87
CA GLY A 115 -17.69 5.34 -4.50
C GLY A 115 -17.91 5.45 -6.02
N ASP A 116 -18.53 4.46 -6.66
CA ASP A 116 -18.67 4.36 -8.12
C ASP A 116 -17.30 4.46 -8.86
N ASP A 117 -16.26 3.88 -8.26
CA ASP A 117 -14.88 3.92 -8.76
C ASP A 117 -14.59 2.68 -9.64
N GLU A 118 -15.02 2.76 -10.90
CA GLU A 118 -14.82 1.70 -11.89
C GLU A 118 -13.34 1.37 -12.12
N ILE A 119 -12.46 2.39 -12.08
CA ILE A 119 -11.02 2.19 -12.30
C ILE A 119 -10.41 1.42 -11.14
N TRP A 120 -10.77 1.75 -9.90
CA TRP A 120 -10.33 0.99 -8.74
C TRP A 120 -10.83 -0.46 -8.80
N LEU A 121 -12.09 -0.69 -9.16
CA LEU A 121 -12.63 -2.05 -9.35
C LEU A 121 -11.85 -2.86 -10.40
N ILE A 122 -11.49 -2.25 -11.53
CA ILE A 122 -10.66 -2.88 -12.57
C ILE A 122 -9.28 -3.26 -12.00
N ASN A 123 -8.65 -2.38 -11.23
CA ASN A 123 -7.34 -2.62 -10.64
C ASN A 123 -7.39 -3.70 -9.54
N LEU A 124 -8.42 -3.70 -8.69
CA LEU A 124 -8.67 -4.73 -7.68
C LEU A 124 -8.95 -6.10 -8.32
N SER A 125 -9.69 -6.13 -9.44
CA SER A 125 -9.88 -7.36 -10.22
C SER A 125 -8.58 -7.88 -10.83
N THR A 126 -7.76 -6.98 -11.37
CA THR A 126 -6.44 -7.33 -11.91
C THR A 126 -5.57 -7.95 -10.81
N PHE A 127 -5.58 -7.37 -9.60
CA PHE A 127 -4.92 -7.93 -8.42
C PHE A 127 -5.44 -9.35 -8.07
N LEU A 128 -6.76 -9.55 -8.03
CA LEU A 128 -7.40 -10.85 -7.82
C LEU A 128 -6.89 -11.91 -8.82
N ILE A 129 -6.83 -11.55 -10.11
CA ILE A 129 -6.38 -12.43 -11.19
C ILE A 129 -4.91 -12.81 -11.00
N HIS A 130 -4.04 -11.84 -10.68
CA HIS A 130 -2.62 -12.08 -10.48
C HIS A 130 -2.34 -13.04 -9.31
N LEU A 131 -3.08 -12.92 -8.21
CA LEU A 131 -2.97 -13.82 -7.06
C LEU A 131 -3.68 -15.16 -7.24
N LYS A 132 -4.39 -15.32 -8.36
CA LYS A 132 -5.19 -16.51 -8.69
C LYS A 132 -6.17 -16.84 -7.57
N LEU A 133 -6.76 -15.81 -6.95
CA LEU A 133 -7.77 -16.01 -5.91
C LEU A 133 -9.03 -16.61 -6.52
N ARG A 134 -9.72 -17.42 -5.73
CA ARG A 134 -10.89 -18.19 -6.13
C ARG A 134 -12.08 -17.82 -5.25
N GLU A 135 -13.28 -18.15 -5.71
CA GLU A 135 -14.51 -17.88 -4.95
C GLU A 135 -14.44 -18.37 -3.50
N HIS A 136 -13.85 -19.54 -3.24
CA HIS A 136 -13.76 -20.12 -1.90
C HIS A 136 -12.76 -19.40 -0.97
N ASP A 137 -11.92 -18.53 -1.51
CA ASP A 137 -11.02 -17.70 -0.70
C ASP A 137 -11.83 -16.58 -0.01
N PHE A 138 -12.94 -16.15 -0.60
CA PHE A 138 -13.73 -15.00 -0.14
C PHE A 138 -14.82 -15.40 0.84
N VAL A 139 -15.15 -14.49 1.76
CA VAL A 139 -16.33 -14.60 2.62
C VAL A 139 -17.57 -14.24 1.81
N SER A 140 -17.49 -13.18 1.01
CA SER A 140 -18.56 -12.70 0.16
C SER A 140 -18.39 -13.15 -1.28
N LYS A 141 -19.14 -14.18 -1.66
CA LYS A 141 -19.26 -14.64 -3.05
C LYS A 141 -19.67 -13.51 -4.00
N LYS A 142 -20.52 -12.59 -3.54
CA LYS A 142 -20.96 -11.43 -4.32
C LYS A 142 -19.76 -10.55 -4.70
N LEU A 143 -18.88 -10.25 -3.74
CA LEU A 143 -17.71 -9.40 -4.00
C LEU A 143 -16.71 -10.07 -4.94
N TYR A 144 -16.47 -11.38 -4.77
CA TYR A 144 -15.69 -12.16 -5.72
C TYR A 144 -16.24 -12.04 -7.16
N LEU A 145 -17.56 -12.22 -7.33
CA LEU A 145 -18.20 -12.13 -8.64
C LEU A 145 -18.15 -10.70 -9.22
N THR A 146 -18.29 -9.67 -8.38
CA THR A 146 -18.12 -8.28 -8.80
C THR A 146 -16.73 -8.06 -9.36
N LEU A 147 -15.68 -8.42 -8.60
CA LEU A 147 -14.29 -8.29 -9.06
C LEU A 147 -14.06 -9.08 -10.34
N LEU A 148 -14.45 -10.35 -10.39
CA LEU A 148 -14.27 -11.21 -11.57
C LEU A 148 -14.90 -10.62 -12.85
N ASN A 149 -15.97 -9.83 -12.72
CA ASN A 149 -16.66 -9.22 -13.85
C ASN A 149 -16.11 -7.83 -14.24
N ALA A 150 -15.37 -7.15 -13.35
CA ALA A 150 -14.89 -5.79 -13.58
C ALA A 150 -13.90 -5.68 -14.76
N THR A 151 -13.15 -6.75 -15.08
CA THR A 151 -12.16 -6.78 -16.18
C THR A 151 -12.68 -7.51 -17.43
N LYS A 152 -13.99 -7.77 -17.54
CA LYS A 152 -14.60 -8.47 -18.70
C LYS A 152 -15.06 -7.52 -19.81
N TYR A 153 -14.82 -6.22 -19.66
CA TYR A 153 -15.17 -5.16 -20.59
C TYR A 153 -13.90 -4.39 -20.96
#